data_AF-A0A2E4NGQ0-F1
#
_entry.id   AF-A0A2E4NGQ0-F1
#
_cell.length_a   1.000
_cell.length_b   1.000
_cell.length_c   1.000
_cell.angle_alpha   90.00
_cell.angle_beta   90.00
_cell.angle_gamma   90.00
#
_symmetry.space_group_name_H-M   'P 1'
#
loop_
_entity.id
_entity.type
_entity.pdbx_description
1 polymer ?
#
loop_
_entity_poly.entity_id
_entity_poly.type
_entity_poly.pdbx_seq_one_letter_code
_entity_poly.pdbx_strand_id
1 'polypeptide(L)'
;MIRTCLTRRLVSLVHATFIFLSFPISAQVIPPKENHLAEHESYRKCMQLVRIEPHIGFEKALKWQDHGGADAATHCAAVALIYLKKYKEAATQLETLAQNMPKSTPNAVRAEIFAQAGQAWLDANNPIRAFNVQSAAIKIDPRNAQLFVDRATIHAEKGRYVDAIEDLNESLKLQPSFAEALALRASAHRYAGNMAAARQDIIRAISIDPTHAEALLESGILMRLAGDKDGARQDWLKLIQLHESSPAADAAKRNLEILDSNTQ
;
A
#
# COMPACT_ATOMS: atom_id res chain seq x y z
N MET A 1 53.42 -11.76 28.42
CA MET A 1 53.35 -10.39 28.97
C MET A 1 51.94 -10.17 29.51
N ILE A 2 51.84 -9.94 30.84
CA ILE A 2 50.85 -9.14 31.60
C ILE A 2 49.36 -9.46 31.31
N ARG A 3 48.51 -10.11 32.13
CA ARG A 3 48.32 -10.29 33.59
C ARG A 3 48.28 -9.02 34.46
N THR A 4 47.06 -8.57 34.76
CA THR A 4 46.57 -7.95 36.03
C THR A 4 45.02 -7.97 35.96
N CYS A 5 44.27 -8.74 36.74
CA CYS A 5 44.07 -8.85 38.21
C CYS A 5 43.19 -7.74 38.81
N LEU A 6 41.97 -8.17 39.21
CA LEU A 6 41.18 -7.86 40.43
C LEU A 6 41.18 -6.43 41.00
N THR A 7 40.01 -5.90 41.39
CA THR A 7 39.36 -6.07 42.72
C THR A 7 38.15 -5.11 42.77
N ARG A 8 37.16 -5.14 43.68
CA ARG A 8 36.52 -6.11 44.58
C ARG A 8 35.43 -5.29 45.33
N ARG A 9 34.18 -5.77 45.32
CA ARG A 9 33.11 -5.62 46.35
C ARG A 9 32.68 -4.21 46.82
N LEU A 10 31.35 -4.03 46.94
CA LEU A 10 30.70 -4.00 48.26
C LEU A 10 29.20 -4.31 48.17
N VAL A 11 28.77 -5.09 49.15
CA VAL A 11 27.43 -5.63 49.38
C VAL A 11 26.64 -4.61 50.20
N SER A 12 25.33 -4.49 49.95
CA SER A 12 24.37 -4.29 51.04
C SER A 12 23.04 -4.96 50.72
N LEU A 13 22.76 -6.00 51.51
CA LEU A 13 21.46 -6.59 51.75
C LEU A 13 20.56 -5.56 52.44
N VAL A 14 19.31 -5.44 51.99
CA VAL A 14 18.18 -5.16 52.90
C VAL A 14 17.09 -6.17 52.56
N HIS A 15 16.78 -7.04 53.52
CA HIS A 15 15.63 -7.93 53.50
C HIS A 15 14.37 -7.16 53.88
N ALA A 16 13.26 -7.38 53.17
CA ALA A 16 11.92 -7.08 53.68
C ALA A 16 10.89 -8.05 53.08
N THR A 17 10.72 -9.17 53.79
CA THR A 17 9.48 -9.92 54.06
C THR A 17 8.31 -9.86 53.05
N PHE A 18 8.01 -11.03 52.48
CA PHE A 18 6.70 -11.40 51.93
C PHE A 18 5.62 -11.32 53.02
N ILE A 19 4.53 -10.59 52.74
CA ILE A 19 3.23 -10.77 53.41
C ILE A 19 2.24 -11.24 52.34
N PHE A 20 1.87 -12.51 52.41
CA PHE A 20 0.74 -13.06 51.65
C PHE A 20 -0.55 -12.66 52.36
N LEU A 21 -1.33 -11.77 51.75
CA LEU A 21 -2.76 -11.64 52.04
C LEU A 21 -3.55 -12.29 50.91
N SER A 22 -3.94 -13.54 51.14
CA SER A 22 -4.87 -14.30 50.32
C SER A 22 -6.29 -13.79 50.53
N PHE A 23 -6.83 -13.08 49.54
CA PHE A 23 -8.27 -12.94 49.34
C PHE A 23 -8.67 -13.71 48.07
N PRO A 24 -9.68 -14.59 48.14
CA PRO A 24 -10.18 -15.29 46.97
C PRO A 24 -10.95 -14.27 46.14
N ILE A 25 -10.33 -13.76 45.07
CA ILE A 25 -11.09 -13.18 43.97
C ILE A 25 -11.75 -14.37 43.31
N SER A 26 -13.01 -14.58 43.63
CA SER A 26 -13.86 -15.56 42.96
C SER A 26 -13.80 -15.25 41.47
N ALA A 27 -13.07 -16.10 40.75
CA ALA A 27 -12.97 -16.05 39.31
C ALA A 27 -14.34 -16.40 38.75
N GLN A 28 -15.17 -15.39 38.49
CA GLN A 28 -16.05 -15.49 37.34
C GLN A 28 -15.13 -15.45 36.11
N VAL A 29 -14.66 -16.66 35.77
CA VAL A 29 -14.02 -17.00 34.52
C VAL A 29 -15.06 -16.71 33.43
N ILE A 30 -15.02 -15.49 32.90
CA ILE A 30 -15.39 -15.28 31.51
C ILE A 30 -14.10 -15.59 30.75
N PRO A 31 -14.02 -16.71 30.01
CA PRO A 31 -12.81 -17.00 29.26
C PRO A 31 -12.60 -15.87 28.23
N PRO A 32 -11.42 -15.22 28.20
CA PRO A 32 -11.10 -14.37 27.07
C PRO A 32 -11.07 -15.24 25.82
N LYS A 33 -11.53 -14.69 24.70
CA LYS A 33 -11.54 -15.28 23.36
C LYS A 33 -10.09 -15.65 22.93
N GLU A 34 -9.57 -16.78 23.41
CA GLU A 34 -8.16 -17.22 23.20
C GLU A 34 -7.78 -17.36 21.71
N ASN A 35 -8.74 -17.65 20.83
CA ASN A 35 -8.46 -17.87 19.41
C ASN A 35 -8.08 -16.61 18.61
N HIS A 36 -8.56 -15.41 18.99
CA HIS A 36 -8.32 -14.22 18.15
C HIS A 36 -6.89 -13.67 18.26
N LEU A 37 -6.24 -13.79 19.41
CA LEU A 37 -4.85 -13.33 19.56
C LEU A 37 -3.87 -14.24 18.79
N ALA A 38 -4.04 -15.55 18.91
CA ALA A 38 -3.18 -16.52 18.23
C ALA A 38 -3.33 -16.46 16.70
N GLU A 39 -4.56 -16.26 16.21
CA GLU A 39 -4.83 -16.07 14.79
C GLU A 39 -4.22 -14.75 14.27
N HIS A 40 -4.37 -13.65 15.02
CA HIS A 40 -3.77 -12.36 14.67
C HIS A 40 -2.24 -12.42 14.63
N GLU A 41 -1.61 -13.12 15.57
CA GLU A 41 -0.16 -13.31 15.57
C GLU A 41 0.29 -14.16 14.38
N SER A 42 -0.44 -15.23 14.07
CA SER A 42 -0.17 -16.10 12.92
C SER A 42 -0.28 -15.33 11.61
N TYR A 43 -1.33 -14.52 11.45
CA TYR A 43 -1.51 -13.63 10.31
C TYR A 43 -0.34 -12.64 10.18
N ARG A 44 0.03 -11.95 11.27
CA ARG A 44 1.15 -10.99 11.27
C ARG A 44 2.47 -11.65 10.86
N LYS A 45 2.78 -12.82 11.41
CA LYS A 45 3.99 -13.60 11.06
C LYS A 45 3.97 -14.01 9.60
N CYS A 46 2.83 -14.47 9.10
CA CYS A 46 2.65 -14.86 7.71
C CYS A 46 2.88 -13.66 6.78
N MET A 47 2.21 -12.54 7.04
CA MET A 47 2.34 -11.30 6.27
C MET A 47 3.75 -10.70 6.32
N GLN A 48 4.52 -10.91 7.39
CA GLN A 48 5.94 -10.52 7.43
C GLN A 48 6.78 -11.44 6.55
N LEU A 49 6.58 -12.75 6.66
CA LEU A 49 7.38 -13.75 5.94
C LEU A 49 7.20 -13.67 4.43
N VAL A 50 5.97 -13.50 3.94
CA VAL A 50 5.70 -13.46 2.48
C VAL A 50 6.39 -12.30 1.77
N ARG A 51 6.75 -11.23 2.49
CA ARG A 51 7.50 -10.09 1.93
C ARG A 51 8.99 -10.38 1.76
N ILE A 52 9.53 -11.28 2.58
CA ILE A 52 10.97 -11.57 2.66
C ILE A 52 11.28 -12.86 1.90
N GLU A 53 10.51 -13.92 2.16
CA GLU A 53 10.67 -15.26 1.59
C GLU A 53 9.32 -15.77 1.06
N PRO A 54 8.82 -15.22 -0.06
CA PRO A 54 7.46 -15.48 -0.55
C PRO A 54 7.16 -16.94 -0.83
N HIS A 55 8.16 -17.72 -1.29
CA HIS A 55 8.01 -19.17 -1.48
C HIS A 55 7.73 -19.91 -0.16
N ILE A 56 8.53 -19.64 0.88
CA ILE A 56 8.36 -20.26 2.20
C ILE A 56 7.08 -19.76 2.87
N GLY A 57 6.79 -18.47 2.72
CA GLY A 57 5.55 -17.85 3.19
C GLY A 57 4.32 -18.52 2.59
N PHE A 58 4.31 -18.76 1.28
CA PHE A 58 3.21 -19.45 0.60
C PHE A 58 3.02 -20.88 1.13
N GLU A 59 4.07 -21.68 1.23
CA GLU A 59 3.97 -23.05 1.77
C GLU A 59 3.45 -23.08 3.22
N LYS A 60 3.90 -22.13 4.06
CA LYS A 60 3.40 -22.01 5.43
C LYS A 60 1.95 -21.54 5.49
N ALA A 61 1.53 -20.64 4.60
CA ALA A 61 0.15 -20.20 4.51
C ALA A 61 -0.79 -21.36 4.14
N LEU A 62 -0.37 -22.23 3.20
CA LEU A 62 -1.14 -23.44 2.85
C LEU A 62 -1.24 -24.40 4.05
N LYS A 63 -0.14 -24.68 4.75
CA LYS A 63 -0.19 -25.49 5.97
C LYS A 63 -1.10 -24.86 7.03
N TRP A 64 -1.06 -23.54 7.20
CA TRP A 64 -1.94 -22.86 8.15
C TRP A 64 -3.42 -22.98 7.74
N GLN A 65 -3.72 -22.93 6.45
CA GLN A 65 -5.06 -23.17 5.92
C GLN A 65 -5.56 -24.59 6.29
N ASP A 66 -4.74 -25.61 6.13
CA ASP A 66 -5.07 -27.01 6.48
C ASP A 66 -5.35 -27.19 7.99
N HIS A 67 -4.79 -26.32 8.83
CA HIS A 67 -4.93 -26.35 10.29
C HIS A 67 -5.93 -25.30 10.83
N GLY A 68 -6.83 -24.79 9.99
CA GLY A 68 -7.95 -23.94 10.42
C GLY A 68 -7.71 -22.42 10.35
N GLY A 69 -6.69 -21.96 9.63
CA GLY A 69 -6.42 -20.52 9.44
C GLY A 69 -7.40 -19.77 8.53
N ALA A 70 -8.31 -20.48 7.84
CA ALA A 70 -9.44 -19.96 7.07
C ALA A 70 -9.10 -18.74 6.16
N ASP A 71 -9.86 -17.66 6.27
CA ASP A 71 -9.77 -16.46 5.43
C ASP A 71 -8.41 -15.77 5.56
N ALA A 72 -7.84 -15.73 6.77
CA ALA A 72 -6.56 -15.06 7.04
C ALA A 72 -5.37 -15.81 6.41
N ALA A 73 -5.40 -17.15 6.44
CA ALA A 73 -4.42 -17.98 5.74
C ALA A 73 -4.56 -17.86 4.21
N THR A 74 -5.80 -17.87 3.72
CA THR A 74 -6.12 -17.70 2.30
C THR A 74 -5.62 -16.35 1.78
N HIS A 75 -5.85 -15.28 2.53
CA HIS A 75 -5.35 -13.95 2.21
C HIS A 75 -3.82 -13.91 2.18
N CYS A 76 -3.15 -14.44 3.21
CA CYS A 76 -1.69 -14.49 3.24
C CYS A 76 -1.11 -15.29 2.06
N ALA A 77 -1.70 -16.43 1.71
CA ALA A 77 -1.29 -17.23 0.56
C ALA A 77 -1.42 -16.43 -0.74
N ALA A 78 -2.52 -15.69 -0.92
CA ALA A 78 -2.72 -14.86 -2.10
C ALA A 78 -1.70 -13.70 -2.17
N VAL A 79 -1.38 -13.07 -1.04
CA VAL A 79 -0.34 -12.04 -0.97
C VAL A 79 1.04 -12.62 -1.31
N ALA A 80 1.34 -13.84 -0.86
CA ALA A 80 2.56 -14.52 -1.26
C ALA A 80 2.63 -14.71 -2.78
N LEU A 81 1.52 -15.08 -3.43
CA LEU A 81 1.43 -15.20 -4.89
C LEU A 81 1.71 -13.86 -5.60
N ILE A 82 1.29 -12.71 -5.04
CA ILE A 82 1.65 -11.39 -5.57
C ILE A 82 3.17 -11.18 -5.56
N TYR A 83 3.84 -11.47 -4.43
CA TYR A 83 5.30 -11.37 -4.34
C TYR A 83 6.04 -12.37 -5.26
N LEU A 84 5.41 -13.50 -5.57
CA LEU A 84 5.88 -14.47 -6.57
C LEU A 84 5.55 -14.07 -8.01
N LYS A 85 4.91 -12.92 -8.24
CA LYS A 85 4.44 -12.44 -9.55
C LYS A 85 3.44 -13.37 -10.23
N LYS A 86 2.75 -14.20 -9.44
CA LYS A 86 1.65 -15.08 -9.88
C LYS A 86 0.32 -14.35 -9.76
N TYR A 87 0.22 -13.25 -10.51
CA TYR A 87 -0.83 -12.25 -10.35
C TYR A 87 -2.23 -12.80 -10.62
N LYS A 88 -2.38 -13.65 -11.64
CA LYS A 88 -3.67 -14.25 -12.00
C LYS A 88 -4.18 -15.17 -10.89
N GLU A 89 -3.33 -16.01 -10.33
CA GLU A 89 -3.66 -16.91 -9.23
C GLU A 89 -3.99 -16.12 -7.97
N ALA A 90 -3.18 -15.11 -7.64
CA ALA A 90 -3.44 -14.21 -6.51
C ALA A 90 -4.81 -13.52 -6.65
N ALA A 91 -5.07 -12.91 -7.82
CA ALA A 91 -6.30 -12.18 -8.08
C ALA A 91 -7.53 -13.10 -7.99
N THR A 92 -7.44 -14.30 -8.54
CA THR A 92 -8.52 -15.30 -8.46
C THR A 92 -8.80 -15.70 -7.01
N GLN A 93 -7.76 -15.91 -6.20
CA GLN A 93 -7.89 -16.29 -4.80
C GLN A 93 -8.49 -15.14 -3.96
N LEU A 94 -8.03 -13.90 -4.16
CA LEU A 94 -8.56 -12.72 -3.47
C LEU A 94 -10.03 -12.44 -3.86
N GLU A 95 -10.35 -12.50 -5.15
CA GLU A 95 -11.72 -12.32 -5.64
C GLU A 95 -12.66 -13.36 -5.03
N THR A 96 -12.26 -14.64 -5.03
CA THR A 96 -13.03 -15.73 -4.44
C THR A 96 -13.19 -15.58 -2.93
N LEU A 97 -12.13 -15.15 -2.24
CA LEU A 97 -12.16 -14.87 -0.81
C LEU A 97 -13.18 -13.78 -0.50
N ALA A 98 -13.10 -12.62 -1.17
CA ALA A 98 -14.02 -11.50 -0.94
C ALA A 98 -15.49 -11.84 -1.23
N GLN A 99 -15.75 -12.68 -2.24
CA GLN A 99 -17.11 -13.14 -2.59
C GLN A 99 -17.73 -14.04 -1.52
N ASN A 100 -16.90 -14.87 -0.86
CA ASN A 100 -17.37 -15.88 0.08
C ASN A 100 -17.30 -15.44 1.56
N MET A 101 -16.74 -14.26 1.84
CA MET A 101 -16.67 -13.73 3.20
C MET A 101 -18.06 -13.63 3.86
N PRO A 102 -18.18 -13.98 5.15
CA PRO A 102 -19.43 -13.85 5.91
C PRO A 102 -20.03 -12.45 5.83
N LYS A 103 -21.36 -12.33 5.79
CA LYS A 103 -22.05 -11.02 5.80
C LYS A 103 -21.74 -10.18 7.05
N SER A 104 -21.28 -10.82 8.12
CA SER A 104 -20.82 -10.16 9.34
C SER A 104 -19.43 -9.53 9.21
N THR A 105 -18.66 -9.86 8.17
CA THR A 105 -17.34 -9.25 7.92
C THR A 105 -17.52 -7.76 7.66
N PRO A 106 -16.75 -6.87 8.34
CA PRO A 106 -16.83 -5.44 8.10
C PRO A 106 -16.66 -5.11 6.60
N ASN A 107 -17.50 -4.22 6.08
CA ASN A 107 -17.47 -3.82 4.67
C ASN A 107 -16.08 -3.33 4.23
N ALA A 108 -15.38 -2.57 5.09
CA ALA A 108 -14.04 -2.09 4.81
C ALA A 108 -13.06 -3.24 4.51
N VAL A 109 -13.11 -4.33 5.27
CA VAL A 109 -12.25 -5.51 5.05
C VAL A 109 -12.59 -6.17 3.72
N ARG A 110 -13.87 -6.38 3.44
CA ARG A 110 -14.31 -7.00 2.18
C ARG A 110 -13.96 -6.15 0.96
N ALA A 111 -14.17 -4.83 1.04
CA ALA A 111 -13.82 -3.89 -0.02
C ALA A 111 -12.31 -3.87 -0.27
N GLU A 112 -11.50 -3.90 0.78
CA GLU A 112 -10.05 -3.96 0.71
C GLU A 112 -9.56 -5.24 -0.01
N ILE A 113 -10.13 -6.41 0.28
CA ILE A 113 -9.77 -7.64 -0.45
C ILE A 113 -10.16 -7.56 -1.93
N PHE A 114 -11.32 -6.99 -2.27
CA PHE A 114 -11.68 -6.73 -3.67
C PHE A 114 -10.73 -5.74 -4.34
N ALA A 115 -10.26 -4.71 -3.63
CA ALA A 115 -9.29 -3.75 -4.14
C ALA A 115 -7.95 -4.42 -4.45
N GLN A 116 -7.45 -5.26 -3.54
CA GLN A 116 -6.24 -6.06 -3.77
C GLN A 116 -6.41 -7.04 -4.94
N ALA A 117 -7.60 -7.65 -5.10
CA ALA A 117 -7.91 -8.45 -6.27
C ALA A 117 -7.88 -7.61 -7.56
N GLY A 118 -8.35 -6.36 -7.50
CA GLY A 118 -8.33 -5.41 -8.61
C GLY A 118 -6.92 -5.11 -9.08
N GLN A 119 -6.04 -4.75 -8.15
CA GLN A 119 -4.62 -4.52 -8.43
C GLN A 119 -3.94 -5.76 -9.02
N ALA A 120 -4.15 -6.93 -8.42
CA ALA A 120 -3.59 -8.18 -8.94
C ALA A 120 -4.15 -8.54 -10.34
N TRP A 121 -5.40 -8.20 -10.65
CA TRP A 121 -5.94 -8.37 -12.00
C TRP A 121 -5.32 -7.40 -13.02
N LEU A 122 -4.96 -6.17 -12.62
CA LEU A 122 -4.21 -5.25 -13.48
C LEU A 122 -2.81 -5.78 -13.78
N ASP A 123 -2.09 -6.23 -12.76
CA ASP A 123 -0.77 -6.85 -12.91
C ASP A 123 -0.82 -8.12 -13.78
N ALA A 124 -1.95 -8.84 -13.75
CA ALA A 124 -2.24 -9.97 -14.63
C ALA A 124 -2.67 -9.57 -16.05
N ASN A 125 -2.60 -8.28 -16.40
CA ASN A 125 -3.06 -7.70 -17.67
C ASN A 125 -4.54 -8.01 -17.99
N ASN A 126 -5.39 -8.01 -16.96
CA ASN A 126 -6.84 -8.22 -17.07
C ASN A 126 -7.64 -7.02 -16.53
N PRO A 127 -7.64 -5.89 -17.27
CA PRO A 127 -8.26 -4.64 -16.83
C PRO A 127 -9.79 -4.73 -16.73
N ILE A 128 -10.43 -5.66 -17.45
CA ILE A 128 -11.88 -5.86 -17.38
C ILE A 128 -12.26 -6.44 -16.02
N ARG A 129 -11.55 -7.49 -15.57
CA ARG A 129 -11.78 -8.06 -14.24
C ARG A 129 -11.42 -7.07 -13.15
N ALA A 130 -10.28 -6.37 -13.28
CA ALA A 130 -9.87 -5.34 -12.34
C ALA A 130 -10.96 -4.27 -12.15
N PHE A 131 -11.51 -3.73 -13.25
CA PHE A 131 -12.58 -2.74 -13.20
C PHE A 131 -13.82 -3.26 -12.47
N ASN A 132 -14.20 -4.52 -12.71
CA ASN A 132 -15.38 -5.12 -12.11
C ASN A 132 -15.23 -5.30 -10.59
N VAL A 133 -14.11 -5.84 -10.12
CA VAL A 133 -13.87 -6.04 -8.68
C VAL A 133 -13.67 -4.71 -7.97
N GLN A 134 -13.02 -3.72 -8.60
CA GLN A 134 -12.89 -2.38 -8.02
C GLN A 134 -14.23 -1.66 -7.91
N SER A 135 -15.09 -1.80 -8.93
CA SER A 135 -16.45 -1.27 -8.88
C SER A 135 -17.31 -1.97 -7.82
N ALA A 136 -17.06 -3.25 -7.55
CA ALA A 136 -17.69 -3.95 -6.43
C ALA A 136 -17.18 -3.41 -5.08
N ALA A 137 -15.87 -3.16 -4.94
CA ALA A 137 -15.28 -2.57 -3.74
C ALA A 137 -15.92 -1.20 -3.41
N ILE A 138 -16.02 -0.29 -4.41
CA ILE A 138 -16.65 1.03 -4.25
C ILE A 138 -18.12 0.90 -3.80
N LYS A 139 -18.87 -0.07 -4.34
CA LYS A 139 -20.27 -0.30 -3.91
C LYS A 139 -20.37 -0.77 -2.45
N ILE A 140 -19.37 -1.51 -1.97
CA ILE A 140 -19.32 -2.04 -0.60
C ILE A 140 -18.90 -0.96 0.41
N ASP A 141 -17.90 -0.15 0.04
CA ASP A 141 -17.38 0.93 0.87
C ASP A 141 -17.19 2.23 0.07
N PRO A 142 -18.28 2.97 -0.19
CA PRO A 142 -18.23 4.19 -1.00
C PRO A 142 -17.56 5.39 -0.27
N ARG A 143 -17.12 5.21 0.97
CA ARG A 143 -16.44 6.25 1.76
C ARG A 143 -14.93 6.10 1.78
N ASN A 144 -14.40 5.07 1.14
CA ASN A 144 -12.97 4.88 1.00
C ASN A 144 -12.45 5.60 -0.26
N ALA A 145 -11.69 6.67 -0.05
CA ALA A 145 -11.14 7.51 -1.13
C ALA A 145 -10.16 6.75 -2.04
N GLN A 146 -9.42 5.77 -1.51
CA GLN A 146 -8.46 4.95 -2.28
C GLN A 146 -9.16 4.16 -3.38
N LEU A 147 -10.37 3.64 -3.11
CA LEU A 147 -11.05 2.77 -4.06
C LEU A 147 -11.37 3.47 -5.39
N PHE A 148 -11.60 4.78 -5.32
CA PHE A 148 -11.77 5.64 -6.50
C PHE A 148 -10.43 5.89 -7.21
N VAL A 149 -9.33 6.10 -6.48
CA VAL A 149 -7.99 6.23 -7.07
C VAL A 149 -7.63 4.96 -7.85
N ASP A 150 -7.81 3.80 -7.24
CA ASP A 150 -7.55 2.50 -7.86
C ASP A 150 -8.32 2.33 -9.18
N ARG A 151 -9.63 2.68 -9.20
CA ARG A 151 -10.43 2.57 -10.43
C ARG A 151 -10.04 3.63 -11.46
N ALA A 152 -9.67 4.83 -11.03
CA ALA A 152 -9.17 5.88 -11.90
C ALA A 152 -7.87 5.45 -12.60
N THR A 153 -6.99 4.72 -11.93
CA THR A 153 -5.79 4.13 -12.55
C THR A 153 -6.16 3.22 -13.72
N ILE A 154 -7.17 2.37 -13.56
CA ILE A 154 -7.69 1.49 -14.63
C ILE A 154 -8.21 2.32 -15.81
N HIS A 155 -8.96 3.37 -15.53
CA HIS A 155 -9.43 4.30 -16.56
C HIS A 155 -8.27 4.97 -17.30
N ALA A 156 -7.27 5.47 -16.57
CA ALA A 156 -6.10 6.13 -17.13
C ALA A 156 -5.27 5.19 -18.04
N GLU A 157 -5.06 3.94 -17.65
CA GLU A 157 -4.39 2.92 -18.47
C GLU A 157 -5.16 2.59 -19.77
N LYS A 158 -6.47 2.85 -19.79
CA LYS A 158 -7.32 2.69 -20.98
C LYS A 158 -7.45 3.98 -21.79
N GLY A 159 -6.74 5.04 -21.43
CA GLY A 159 -6.86 6.35 -22.08
C GLY A 159 -8.19 7.04 -21.79
N ARG A 160 -8.97 6.55 -20.82
CA ARG A 160 -10.27 7.08 -20.40
C ARG A 160 -10.08 8.19 -19.36
N TYR A 161 -9.39 9.25 -19.74
CA TYR A 161 -8.96 10.28 -18.79
C TYR A 161 -10.12 11.07 -18.17
N VAL A 162 -11.24 11.24 -18.89
CA VAL A 162 -12.44 11.90 -18.36
C VAL A 162 -13.04 11.09 -17.22
N ASP A 163 -13.21 9.77 -17.41
CA ASP A 163 -13.72 8.88 -16.36
C ASP A 163 -12.76 8.80 -15.17
N ALA A 164 -11.44 8.80 -15.42
CA ALA A 164 -10.45 8.85 -14.35
C ALA A 164 -10.58 10.14 -13.51
N ILE A 165 -10.76 11.30 -14.16
CA ILE A 165 -10.98 12.58 -13.48
C ILE A 165 -12.26 12.54 -12.63
N GLU A 166 -13.34 11.92 -13.11
CA GLU A 166 -14.58 11.78 -12.34
C GLU A 166 -14.37 10.98 -11.05
N ASP A 167 -13.71 9.83 -11.13
CA ASP A 167 -13.38 9.05 -9.93
C ASP A 167 -12.46 9.81 -8.97
N LEU A 168 -11.46 10.51 -9.50
CA LEU A 168 -10.52 11.29 -8.68
C LEU A 168 -11.21 12.50 -8.03
N ASN A 169 -12.24 13.06 -8.66
CA ASN A 169 -13.09 14.07 -8.03
C ASN A 169 -13.83 13.50 -6.82
N GLU A 170 -14.39 12.29 -6.92
CA GLU A 170 -15.03 11.62 -5.77
C GLU A 170 -14.01 11.30 -4.67
N SER A 171 -12.83 10.80 -5.02
CA SER A 171 -11.72 10.57 -4.08
C SER A 171 -11.38 11.85 -3.31
N LEU A 172 -11.21 12.97 -4.02
CA LEU A 172 -10.81 14.25 -3.44
C LEU A 172 -11.94 14.99 -2.71
N LYS A 173 -13.21 14.63 -2.95
CA LYS A 173 -14.33 15.06 -2.09
C LYS A 173 -14.25 14.40 -0.72
N LEU A 174 -13.88 13.10 -0.68
CA LEU A 174 -13.74 12.33 0.56
C LEU A 174 -12.46 12.69 1.32
N GLN A 175 -11.34 12.83 0.61
CA GLN A 175 -10.04 13.17 1.17
C GLN A 175 -9.37 14.29 0.36
N PRO A 176 -9.65 15.56 0.69
CA PRO A 176 -9.14 16.69 -0.10
C PRO A 176 -7.61 16.79 -0.16
N SER A 177 -6.89 16.26 0.82
CA SER A 177 -5.43 16.28 0.91
C SER A 177 -4.78 14.99 0.41
N PHE A 178 -5.43 14.25 -0.48
CA PHE A 178 -4.88 13.01 -1.00
C PHE A 178 -3.89 13.30 -2.14
N ALA A 179 -2.59 13.33 -1.82
CA ALA A 179 -1.53 13.68 -2.76
C ALA A 179 -1.48 12.75 -3.99
N GLU A 180 -1.67 11.44 -3.80
CA GLU A 180 -1.72 10.46 -4.90
C GLU A 180 -2.88 10.74 -5.87
N ALA A 181 -4.09 10.97 -5.34
CA ALA A 181 -5.23 11.31 -6.17
C ALA A 181 -5.03 12.63 -6.94
N LEU A 182 -4.40 13.64 -6.31
CA LEU A 182 -4.05 14.90 -6.99
C LEU A 182 -3.01 14.68 -8.10
N ALA A 183 -1.96 13.90 -7.86
CA ALA A 183 -0.94 13.61 -8.85
C ALA A 183 -1.52 12.83 -10.05
N LEU A 184 -2.35 11.82 -9.79
CA LEU A 184 -3.02 11.06 -10.85
C LEU A 184 -4.02 11.94 -11.62
N ARG A 185 -4.74 12.85 -10.94
CA ARG A 185 -5.68 13.76 -11.60
C ARG A 185 -4.96 14.82 -12.43
N ALA A 186 -3.79 15.28 -11.98
CA ALA A 186 -2.93 16.16 -12.76
C ALA A 186 -2.48 15.49 -14.06
N SER A 187 -2.02 14.24 -13.99
CA SER A 187 -1.66 13.44 -15.16
C SER A 187 -2.85 13.26 -16.11
N ALA A 188 -4.02 12.88 -15.58
CA ALA A 188 -5.24 12.73 -16.40
C ALA A 188 -5.66 14.06 -17.06
N HIS A 189 -5.60 15.18 -16.34
CA HIS A 189 -5.83 16.51 -16.90
C HIS A 189 -4.83 16.85 -18.00
N ARG A 190 -3.54 16.55 -17.82
CA ARG A 190 -2.50 16.77 -18.85
C ARG A 190 -2.82 16.01 -20.12
N TYR A 191 -3.16 14.72 -20.02
CA TYR A 191 -3.53 13.91 -21.17
C TYR A 191 -4.84 14.36 -21.82
N ALA A 192 -5.77 14.92 -21.06
CA ALA A 192 -6.99 15.54 -21.57
C ALA A 192 -6.78 16.97 -22.13
N GLY A 193 -5.55 17.49 -22.13
CA GLY A 193 -5.22 18.84 -22.63
C GLY A 193 -5.50 19.99 -21.64
N ASN A 194 -5.95 19.68 -20.42
CA ASN A 194 -6.33 20.63 -19.38
C ASN A 194 -5.11 21.09 -18.55
N MET A 195 -4.13 21.73 -19.20
CA MET A 195 -2.83 22.06 -18.59
C MET A 195 -2.93 22.95 -17.33
N ALA A 196 -3.90 23.88 -17.28
CA ALA A 196 -4.10 24.74 -16.12
C ALA A 196 -4.55 23.97 -14.88
N ALA A 197 -5.51 23.05 -15.06
CA ALA A 197 -5.99 22.18 -13.97
C ALA A 197 -4.89 21.21 -13.52
N ALA A 198 -4.14 20.63 -14.46
CA ALA A 198 -3.00 19.77 -14.15
C ALA A 198 -1.96 20.47 -13.27
N ARG A 199 -1.61 21.72 -13.61
CA ARG A 199 -0.68 22.53 -12.82
C ARG A 199 -1.22 22.84 -11.42
N GLN A 200 -2.50 23.15 -11.29
CA GLN A 200 -3.10 23.42 -9.98
C GLN A 200 -3.03 22.21 -9.06
N ASP A 201 -3.39 21.03 -9.60
CA ASP A 201 -3.37 19.79 -8.83
C ASP A 201 -1.95 19.38 -8.44
N ILE A 202 -0.98 19.50 -9.34
CA ILE A 202 0.39 19.05 -9.03
C ILE A 202 1.08 19.93 -7.99
N ILE A 203 0.85 21.25 -8.05
CA ILE A 203 1.33 22.20 -7.02
C ILE A 203 0.77 21.79 -5.66
N ARG A 204 -0.52 21.44 -5.61
CA ARG A 204 -1.18 21.03 -4.38
C ARG A 204 -0.65 19.69 -3.89
N ALA A 205 -0.46 18.71 -4.77
CA ALA A 205 0.12 17.41 -4.43
C ALA A 205 1.51 17.56 -3.77
N ILE A 206 2.40 18.33 -4.39
CA ILE A 206 3.76 18.59 -3.87
C ILE A 206 3.72 19.40 -2.57
N SER A 207 2.76 20.32 -2.40
CA SER A 207 2.62 21.05 -1.14
C SER A 207 2.21 20.16 0.03
N ILE A 208 1.44 19.10 -0.25
CA ILE A 208 0.98 18.13 0.75
C ILE A 208 2.08 17.12 1.07
N ASP A 209 2.67 16.54 0.02
CA ASP A 209 3.79 15.61 0.12
C ASP A 209 4.92 16.01 -0.84
N PRO A 210 5.91 16.76 -0.36
CA PRO A 210 7.05 17.21 -1.16
C PRO A 210 7.98 16.07 -1.60
N THR A 211 7.75 14.85 -1.14
CA THR A 211 8.56 13.67 -1.43
C THR A 211 7.83 12.65 -2.30
N HIS A 212 6.56 12.88 -2.67
CA HIS A 212 5.79 11.92 -3.47
C HIS A 212 6.40 11.74 -4.87
N ALA A 213 6.74 10.50 -5.20
CA ALA A 213 7.52 10.18 -6.39
C ALA A 213 6.81 10.57 -7.70
N GLU A 214 5.56 10.12 -7.86
CA GLU A 214 4.70 10.38 -9.02
C GLU A 214 4.36 11.86 -9.16
N ALA A 215 4.19 12.57 -8.04
CA ALA A 215 3.95 14.01 -8.06
C ALA A 215 5.15 14.80 -8.58
N LEU A 216 6.37 14.45 -8.12
CA LEU A 216 7.60 15.07 -8.62
C LEU A 216 7.85 14.75 -10.10
N LEU A 217 7.57 13.51 -10.52
CA LEU A 217 7.69 13.10 -11.92
C LEU A 217 6.78 13.94 -12.82
N GLU A 218 5.50 14.02 -12.46
CA GLU A 218 4.47 14.73 -13.21
C GLU A 218 4.69 16.25 -13.19
N SER A 219 5.19 16.80 -12.09
CA SER A 219 5.59 18.22 -12.01
C SER A 219 6.70 18.54 -13.01
N GLY A 220 7.77 17.74 -13.05
CA GLY A 220 8.84 17.94 -14.02
C GLY A 220 8.35 17.82 -15.47
N ILE A 221 7.41 16.91 -15.76
CA ILE A 221 6.78 16.80 -17.07
C ILE A 221 6.02 18.09 -17.42
N LEU A 222 5.20 18.61 -16.50
CA LEU A 222 4.42 19.83 -16.70
C LEU A 222 5.30 21.08 -16.83
N MET A 223 6.40 21.17 -16.09
CA MET A 223 7.38 22.25 -16.21
C MET A 223 8.07 22.22 -17.58
N ARG A 224 8.54 21.05 -18.02
CA ARG A 224 9.16 20.89 -19.34
C ARG A 224 8.20 21.30 -20.46
N LEU A 225 6.93 20.86 -20.38
CA LEU A 225 5.89 21.23 -21.35
C LEU A 225 5.59 22.73 -21.37
N ALA A 226 5.81 23.42 -20.26
CA ALA A 226 5.68 24.87 -20.16
C ALA A 226 6.94 25.63 -20.58
N GLY A 227 8.01 24.93 -21.00
CA GLY A 227 9.29 25.52 -21.39
C GLY A 227 10.27 25.74 -20.23
N ASP A 228 9.88 25.46 -18.99
CA ASP A 228 10.74 25.55 -17.82
C ASP A 228 11.59 24.27 -17.69
N LYS A 229 12.66 24.22 -18.49
CA LYS A 229 13.58 23.08 -18.51
C LYS A 229 14.38 22.95 -17.20
N ASP A 230 14.71 24.07 -16.56
CA ASP A 230 15.51 24.08 -15.33
C ASP A 230 14.69 23.57 -14.14
N GLY A 231 13.45 24.04 -14.00
CA GLY A 231 12.52 23.52 -12.99
C GLY A 231 12.25 22.02 -13.19
N ALA A 232 12.03 21.60 -14.45
CA ALA A 232 11.85 20.18 -14.77
C ALA A 232 13.04 19.31 -14.32
N ARG A 233 14.27 19.78 -14.58
CA ARG A 233 15.48 19.09 -14.14
C ARG A 233 15.55 19.01 -12.61
N GLN A 234 15.25 20.09 -11.91
CA GLN A 234 15.30 20.13 -10.44
C GLN A 234 14.36 19.09 -9.82
N ASP A 235 13.11 19.02 -10.28
CA ASP A 235 12.12 18.06 -9.77
C ASP A 235 12.51 16.61 -10.06
N TRP A 236 13.01 16.32 -11.26
CA TRP A 236 13.46 14.98 -11.63
C TRP A 236 14.71 14.54 -10.87
N LEU A 237 15.67 15.44 -10.64
CA LEU A 237 16.84 15.12 -9.81
C LEU A 237 16.45 14.88 -8.35
N LYS A 238 15.54 15.68 -7.80
CA LYS A 238 15.00 15.47 -6.45
C LYS A 238 14.29 14.12 -6.34
N LEU A 239 13.47 13.75 -7.32
CA LEU A 239 12.84 12.44 -7.41
C LEU A 239 13.85 11.29 -7.39
N ILE A 240 14.90 11.38 -8.23
CA ILE A 240 15.95 10.36 -8.30
C ILE A 240 16.68 10.24 -6.96
N GLN A 241 16.97 11.36 -6.30
CA GLN A 241 17.63 11.36 -4.99
C GLN A 241 16.79 10.67 -3.90
N LEU A 242 15.47 10.90 -3.90
CA LEU A 242 14.57 10.37 -2.87
C LEU A 242 14.17 8.90 -3.12
N HIS A 243 14.03 8.52 -4.39
CA HIS A 243 13.42 7.25 -4.80
C HIS A 243 14.21 6.56 -5.92
N GLU A 244 15.53 6.44 -5.76
CA GLU A 244 16.47 6.03 -6.82
C GLU A 244 16.08 4.75 -7.58
N SER A 245 15.51 3.77 -6.88
CA SER A 245 15.10 2.46 -7.42
C SER A 245 13.62 2.38 -7.84
N SER A 246 12.90 3.49 -7.88
CA SER A 246 11.49 3.51 -8.27
C SER A 246 11.30 3.58 -9.79
N PRO A 247 10.19 3.03 -10.33
CA PRO A 247 9.83 3.21 -11.74
C PRO A 247 9.72 4.69 -12.14
N ALA A 248 9.27 5.55 -11.21
CA ALA A 248 9.18 6.99 -11.42
C ALA A 248 10.57 7.62 -11.59
N ALA A 249 11.56 7.23 -10.79
CA ALA A 249 12.94 7.68 -10.96
C ALA A 249 13.54 7.21 -12.29
N ASP A 250 13.25 5.99 -12.74
CA ASP A 250 13.70 5.53 -14.05
C ASP A 250 13.06 6.32 -15.20
N ALA A 251 11.78 6.71 -15.06
CA ALA A 251 11.15 7.63 -16.00
C ALA A 251 11.78 9.03 -15.96
N ALA A 252 12.15 9.52 -14.78
CA ALA A 252 12.83 10.80 -14.60
C ALA A 252 14.21 10.82 -15.29
N LYS A 253 15.01 9.75 -15.13
CA LYS A 253 16.31 9.57 -15.82
C LYS A 253 16.15 9.66 -17.34
N ARG A 254 15.19 8.93 -17.91
CA ARG A 254 14.88 9.00 -19.36
C ARG A 254 14.46 10.40 -19.81
N ASN A 255 13.65 11.09 -19.01
CA ASN A 255 13.25 12.46 -19.32
C ASN A 255 14.44 13.44 -19.31
N LEU A 256 15.40 13.27 -18.39
CA LEU A 256 16.63 14.06 -18.34
C LEU A 256 17.51 13.81 -19.58
N GLU A 257 17.68 12.56 -20.00
CA GLU A 257 18.41 12.22 -21.23
C GLU A 257 17.80 12.90 -22.47
N ILE A 258 16.48 12.90 -22.58
CA ILE A 258 15.75 13.60 -23.66
C ILE A 258 15.94 15.13 -23.54
N LEU A 259 15.94 15.67 -22.33
CA LEU A 259 16.13 17.11 -22.11
C LEU A 259 17.54 17.56 -22.54
N ASP A 260 18.56 16.78 -22.19
CA ASP A 260 19.97 17.05 -22.48
C ASP A 260 20.32 16.91 -23.97
N SER A 261 19.77 15.89 -24.63
CA SER A 261 19.98 15.68 -26.07
C SER A 261 19.35 16.77 -26.95
N ASN A 262 18.27 17.41 -26.50
CA ASN A 262 17.59 18.51 -27.23
C ASN A 262 18.17 19.90 -26.92
N THR A 263 19.30 19.97 -26.22
CA THR A 263 19.96 21.24 -25.85
C THR A 263 21.31 21.41 -26.57
N GLN A 264 21.71 20.44 -27.41
CA GLN A 264 22.87 20.49 -28.30
C GLN A 264 22.50 20.95 -29.72
#